data_AF-A0A959B873-F1
#
_entry.id   AF-A0A959B873-F1
#
_cell.length_a   1.000
_cell.length_b   1.000
_cell.length_c   1.000
_cell.angle_alpha   90.00
_cell.angle_beta   90.00
_cell.angle_gamma   90.00
#
_symmetry.space_group_name_H-M   'P 1'
#
loop_
_entity.id
_entity.type
_entity.pdbx_description
1 polymer ?
#
loop_
_entity_poly.entity_id
_entity_poly.type
_entity_poly.pdbx_seq_one_letter_code
_entity_poly.pdbx_strand_id
1 'polypeptide(L)'
;KRGVHIHFAFTSRFPAQGIIQTKTDVGFVQVSSPALTMLDIIKYESSVGRLERSAEVIYELADLVTVDALEPLFPFFSTRTLQRLGYILDKVAGESRLHPAVSSFLKNHSLKYIPLISNYNGPMIERNDKWRIEVNEEIQVEPRQ
;
A
#
# COMPACT_ATOMS: atom_id res chain seq x y z
N LYS A 1 -1.21 29.59 -16.50
CA LYS A 1 -2.05 28.39 -16.27
C LYS A 1 -1.12 27.26 -15.81
N ARG A 2 -1.28 26.73 -14.59
CA ARG A 2 -0.60 25.48 -14.21
C ARG A 2 -1.29 24.35 -14.98
N GLY A 3 -0.56 23.66 -15.86
CA GLY A 3 -1.09 22.55 -16.64
C GLY A 3 -1.34 21.32 -15.78
N VAL A 4 -2.19 20.41 -16.25
CA VAL A 4 -2.31 19.08 -15.66
C VAL A 4 -1.05 18.30 -16.02
N HIS A 5 -0.29 17.87 -15.02
CA HIS A 5 0.86 17.00 -15.20
C HIS A 5 0.46 15.57 -14.87
N ILE A 6 0.51 14.68 -15.86
CA ILE A 6 0.23 13.24 -15.68
C ILE A 6 1.58 12.52 -15.65
N HIS A 7 1.83 11.79 -14.57
CA HIS A 7 3.01 10.93 -14.44
C HIS A 7 2.61 9.48 -14.71
N PHE A 8 3.23 8.85 -15.71
CA PHE A 8 3.00 7.45 -16.05
C PHE A 8 4.13 6.60 -15.47
N ALA A 9 3.78 5.72 -14.52
CA ALA A 9 4.71 4.72 -14.00
C ALA A 9 4.57 3.42 -14.80
N PHE A 10 5.70 2.85 -15.21
CA PHE A 10 5.74 1.59 -15.95
C PHE A 10 6.53 0.53 -15.17
N THR A 11 6.08 -0.73 -15.25
CA THR A 11 6.82 -1.87 -14.71
C THR A 11 6.79 -3.02 -15.70
N SER A 12 7.94 -3.63 -15.96
CA SER A 12 8.08 -4.77 -16.89
C SER A 12 7.84 -6.11 -16.21
N ARG A 13 7.78 -6.15 -14.87
CA ARG A 13 7.52 -7.36 -14.08
C ARG A 13 6.36 -7.08 -13.14
N PHE A 14 5.18 -7.58 -13.46
CA PHE A 14 4.01 -7.54 -12.60
C PHE A 14 3.59 -8.97 -12.21
N PRO A 15 3.05 -9.16 -10.99
CA PRO A 15 2.63 -10.49 -10.53
C PRO A 15 1.37 -10.92 -11.26
N ALA A 16 1.46 -11.98 -12.07
CA ALA A 16 0.29 -12.55 -12.75
C ALA A 16 -0.82 -12.98 -11.77
N GLN A 17 -0.43 -13.37 -10.55
CA GLN A 17 -1.33 -13.72 -9.45
C GLN A 17 -2.21 -12.56 -8.99
N GLY A 18 -1.79 -11.32 -9.25
CA GLY A 18 -2.54 -10.11 -8.92
C GLY A 18 -3.40 -9.60 -10.07
N ILE A 19 -3.47 -10.29 -11.20
CA ILE A 19 -4.25 -9.89 -12.36
C ILE A 19 -5.53 -10.71 -12.44
N ILE A 20 -6.67 -10.02 -12.51
CA ILE A 20 -7.99 -10.64 -12.60
C ILE A 20 -8.69 -10.21 -13.89
N GLN A 21 -9.57 -11.09 -14.38
CA GLN A 21 -10.40 -10.81 -15.53
C GLN A 21 -11.71 -10.16 -15.08
N THR A 22 -12.03 -8.99 -15.61
CA THR A 22 -13.28 -8.27 -15.32
C THR A 22 -14.12 -8.16 -16.57
N LYS A 23 -15.43 -8.42 -16.44
CA LYS A 23 -16.40 -8.26 -17.52
C LYS A 23 -16.78 -6.78 -17.67
N THR A 24 -16.83 -6.32 -18.90
CA THR A 24 -17.29 -4.99 -19.32
C THR A 24 -18.38 -5.16 -20.37
N ASP A 25 -19.05 -4.05 -20.72
CA ASP A 25 -20.10 -4.04 -21.75
C ASP A 25 -19.59 -4.50 -23.13
N VAL A 26 -18.29 -4.38 -23.39
CA VAL A 26 -17.66 -4.72 -24.68
C VAL A 26 -16.78 -5.97 -24.64
N GLY A 27 -16.77 -6.73 -23.53
CA GLY A 27 -15.98 -7.95 -23.40
C GLY A 27 -15.24 -8.05 -22.08
N PHE A 28 -14.13 -8.79 -22.05
CA PHE A 28 -13.34 -8.98 -20.84
C PHE A 28 -12.03 -8.20 -20.91
N VAL A 29 -11.64 -7.60 -19.79
CA VAL A 29 -10.37 -6.88 -19.64
C VAL A 29 -9.61 -7.42 -18.43
N GLN A 30 -8.27 -7.40 -18.52
CA GLN A 30 -7.39 -7.75 -17.42
C GLN A 30 -7.12 -6.52 -16.57
N VAL A 31 -7.35 -6.61 -15.26
CA VAL A 31 -7.16 -5.50 -14.31
C VAL A 31 -6.41 -5.98 -13.07
N SER A 32 -5.82 -5.05 -12.34
CA SER A 32 -5.24 -5.33 -11.03
C SER A 32 -6.33 -5.75 -10.05
N SER A 33 -6.08 -6.82 -9.30
CA SER A 33 -6.91 -7.22 -8.18
C SER A 33 -6.88 -6.15 -7.08
N PRO A 34 -7.87 -6.13 -6.16
CA PRO A 34 -7.83 -5.23 -5.01
C PRO A 34 -6.51 -5.32 -4.22
N ALA A 35 -5.97 -6.53 -4.05
CA ALA A 35 -4.72 -6.76 -3.34
C ALA A 35 -3.50 -6.16 -4.07
N LEU A 36 -3.45 -6.32 -5.40
CA LEU A 36 -2.38 -5.75 -6.21
C LEU A 36 -2.47 -4.22 -6.24
N THR A 37 -3.67 -3.68 -6.44
CA THR A 37 -3.93 -2.23 -6.43
C THR A 37 -3.49 -1.60 -5.11
N MET A 38 -3.80 -2.21 -3.97
CA MET A 38 -3.40 -1.73 -2.65
C MET A 38 -1.87 -1.66 -2.50
N LEU A 39 -1.15 -2.68 -2.96
CA LEU A 39 0.32 -2.69 -2.93
C LEU A 39 0.94 -1.67 -3.90
N ASP A 40 0.36 -1.49 -5.08
CA ASP A 40 0.82 -0.52 -6.07
C ASP A 40 0.63 0.93 -5.58
N ILE A 41 -0.49 1.24 -4.93
CA ILE A 41 -0.73 2.56 -4.31
C ILE A 41 0.40 2.92 -3.33
N ILE A 42 0.88 1.96 -2.54
CA ILE A 42 1.94 2.16 -1.55
C ILE A 42 3.32 2.20 -2.20
N LYS A 43 3.55 1.36 -3.21
CA LYS A 43 4.80 1.31 -3.97
C LYS A 43 5.06 2.62 -4.71
N TYR A 44 4.00 3.25 -5.21
CA TYR A 44 4.05 4.48 -6.00
C TYR A 44 3.55 5.70 -5.24
N GLU A 45 3.57 5.66 -3.90
CA GLU A 45 3.11 6.72 -3.00
C GLU A 45 3.54 8.15 -3.42
N SER A 46 4.78 8.30 -3.85
CA SER A 46 5.49 9.50 -4.27
C SER A 46 4.98 10.04 -5.59
N SER A 47 4.31 9.19 -6.39
CA SER A 47 3.66 9.56 -7.64
C SER A 47 2.15 9.76 -7.49
N VAL A 48 1.52 9.21 -6.45
CA VAL A 48 0.05 9.20 -6.25
C VAL A 48 -0.45 10.44 -5.49
N GLY A 49 0.45 11.18 -4.82
CA GLY A 49 0.12 12.35 -4.00
C GLY A 49 0.50 12.11 -2.53
N ARG A 50 0.06 12.97 -1.61
CA ARG A 50 0.30 12.73 -0.18
C ARG A 50 -0.39 11.43 0.26
N LEU A 51 0.29 10.66 1.11
CA LEU A 51 -0.12 9.32 1.53
C LEU A 51 -1.49 9.29 2.25
N GLU A 52 -1.92 10.44 2.78
CA GLU A 52 -3.24 10.63 3.38
C GLU A 52 -4.39 10.15 2.48
N ARG A 53 -4.44 10.56 1.20
CA ARG A 53 -5.51 10.11 0.29
C ARG A 53 -5.42 8.63 -0.04
N SER A 54 -4.20 8.11 -0.08
CA SER A 54 -3.99 6.68 -0.29
C SER A 54 -4.52 5.86 0.88
N ALA A 55 -4.51 6.40 2.10
CA ALA A 55 -4.94 5.71 3.30
C ALA A 55 -6.46 5.39 3.29
N GLU A 56 -7.30 6.33 2.85
CA GLU A 56 -8.75 6.09 2.72
C GLU A 56 -9.06 5.01 1.66
N VAL A 57 -8.39 5.06 0.51
CA VAL A 57 -8.54 4.02 -0.52
C VAL A 57 -8.05 2.66 -0.01
N ILE A 58 -6.94 2.62 0.73
CA ILE A 58 -6.42 1.39 1.35
C ILE A 58 -7.41 0.83 2.36
N TYR A 59 -8.11 1.67 3.12
CA TYR A 59 -9.17 1.24 4.04
C TYR A 59 -10.29 0.50 3.30
N GLU A 60 -10.84 1.09 2.24
CA GLU A 60 -11.89 0.45 1.44
C GLU A 60 -11.40 -0.86 0.78
N LEU A 61 -10.17 -0.87 0.27
CA LEU A 61 -9.59 -2.06 -0.34
C LEU A 61 -9.34 -3.18 0.67
N ALA A 62 -9.00 -2.86 1.92
CA ALA A 62 -8.69 -3.85 2.94
C ALA A 62 -9.87 -4.79 3.22
N ASP A 63 -11.11 -4.30 3.12
CA ASP A 63 -12.32 -5.12 3.28
C ASP A 63 -12.48 -6.14 2.15
N LEU A 64 -12.08 -5.77 0.93
CA LEU A 64 -12.17 -6.61 -0.27
C LEU A 64 -11.02 -7.63 -0.39
N VAL A 65 -9.92 -7.44 0.34
CA VAL A 65 -8.69 -8.22 0.20
C VAL A 65 -8.63 -9.36 1.20
N THR A 66 -8.44 -10.60 0.73
CA THR A 66 -8.15 -11.75 1.58
C THR A 66 -6.65 -11.98 1.77
N VAL A 67 -6.27 -12.69 2.84
CA VAL A 67 -4.88 -13.10 3.08
C VAL A 67 -4.35 -13.93 1.90
N ASP A 68 -5.14 -14.91 1.44
CA ASP A 68 -4.76 -15.80 0.33
C ASP A 68 -4.55 -15.06 -1.00
N ALA A 69 -5.23 -13.93 -1.21
CA ALA A 69 -5.02 -13.07 -2.38
C ALA A 69 -3.81 -12.14 -2.23
N LEU A 70 -3.46 -11.75 -1.00
CA LEU A 70 -2.41 -10.78 -0.71
C LEU A 70 -1.02 -11.41 -0.59
N GLU A 71 -0.91 -12.50 0.18
CA GLU A 71 0.37 -13.12 0.53
C GLU A 71 1.20 -13.58 -0.69
N PRO A 72 0.61 -14.16 -1.76
CA PRO A 72 1.35 -14.53 -2.96
C PRO A 72 2.02 -13.35 -3.68
N LEU A 73 1.59 -12.11 -3.40
CA LEU A 73 2.13 -10.91 -4.03
C LEU A 73 3.39 -10.40 -3.32
N PHE A 74 3.62 -10.74 -2.06
CA PHE A 74 4.74 -10.19 -1.27
C PHE A 74 6.13 -10.34 -1.91
N PRO A 75 6.49 -11.47 -2.57
CA PRO A 75 7.80 -11.61 -3.22
C PRO A 75 8.05 -10.62 -4.36
N PHE A 76 7.02 -9.96 -4.89
CA PHE A 76 7.12 -8.98 -5.97
C PHE A 76 7.31 -7.54 -5.48
N PHE A 77 7.20 -7.30 -4.18
CA PHE A 77 7.30 -5.98 -3.57
C PHE A 77 8.48 -5.89 -2.61
N SER A 78 8.99 -4.67 -2.41
CA SER A 78 10.08 -4.44 -1.48
C SER A 78 9.58 -4.57 -0.03
N THR A 79 10.47 -4.96 0.89
CA THR A 79 10.16 -4.93 2.33
C THR A 79 9.70 -3.55 2.78
N ARG A 80 10.20 -2.46 2.17
CA ARG A 80 9.76 -1.10 2.47
C ARG A 80 8.29 -0.85 2.14
N THR A 81 7.83 -1.36 1.00
CA THR A 81 6.42 -1.29 0.60
C THR A 81 5.55 -2.03 1.63
N LEU A 82 5.98 -3.22 2.05
CA LEU A 82 5.24 -4.04 3.00
C LEU A 82 5.26 -3.46 4.43
N GLN A 83 6.37 -2.83 4.86
CA GLN A 83 6.43 -2.09 6.13
C GLN A 83 5.42 -0.94 6.14
N ARG A 84 5.33 -0.17 5.04
CA ARG A 84 4.34 0.91 4.90
C ARG A 84 2.91 0.37 4.87
N LEU A 85 2.66 -0.74 4.16
CA LEU A 85 1.36 -1.40 4.17
C LEU A 85 0.92 -1.78 5.58
N GLY A 86 1.79 -2.43 6.35
CA GLY A 86 1.47 -2.82 7.72
C GLY A 86 1.13 -1.63 8.60
N TYR A 87 1.93 -0.56 8.54
CA TYR A 87 1.65 0.66 9.30
C TYR A 87 0.35 1.36 8.89
N ILE A 88 0.08 1.47 7.58
CA ILE A 88 -1.16 2.09 7.10
C ILE A 88 -2.36 1.26 7.55
N LEU A 89 -2.33 -0.07 7.38
CA LEU A 89 -3.40 -0.95 7.83
C LEU A 89 -3.66 -0.81 9.35
N ASP A 90 -2.61 -0.70 10.18
CA ASP A 90 -2.74 -0.41 11.61
C ASP A 90 -3.53 0.87 11.89
N LYS A 91 -3.26 1.93 11.11
CA LYS A 91 -3.87 3.25 11.29
C LYS A 91 -5.30 3.30 10.76
N VAL A 92 -5.58 2.66 9.64
CA VAL A 92 -6.87 2.81 8.94
C VAL A 92 -7.88 1.75 9.31
N ALA A 93 -7.43 0.52 9.56
CA ALA A 93 -8.30 -0.64 9.76
C ALA A 93 -8.14 -1.28 11.15
N GLY A 94 -7.37 -0.66 12.05
CA GLY A 94 -7.05 -1.25 13.35
C GLY A 94 -6.33 -2.59 13.18
N GLU A 95 -6.69 -3.61 13.97
CA GLU A 95 -6.21 -4.99 13.79
C GLU A 95 -6.82 -5.65 12.54
N SER A 96 -6.31 -5.27 11.37
CA SER A 96 -6.70 -5.90 10.11
C SER A 96 -6.34 -7.38 10.10
N ARG A 97 -7.25 -8.22 9.60
CA ARG A 97 -7.01 -9.64 9.30
C ARG A 97 -5.80 -9.89 8.40
N LEU A 98 -5.32 -8.87 7.70
CA LEU A 98 -4.17 -8.92 6.81
C LEU A 98 -2.83 -8.76 7.55
N HIS A 99 -2.82 -8.20 8.76
CA HIS A 99 -1.60 -7.95 9.54
C HIS A 99 -0.76 -9.20 9.79
N PRO A 100 -1.33 -10.35 10.20
CA PRO A 100 -0.52 -11.52 10.49
C PRO A 100 0.27 -11.99 9.27
N ALA A 101 -0.30 -11.90 8.08
CA ALA A 101 0.38 -12.24 6.83
C ALA A 101 1.55 -11.29 6.55
N VAL A 102 1.33 -9.97 6.61
CA VAL A 102 2.38 -8.96 6.36
C VAL A 102 3.50 -9.09 7.41
N SER A 103 3.14 -9.23 8.69
CA SER A 103 4.10 -9.36 9.79
C SER A 103 4.93 -10.63 9.68
N SER A 104 4.29 -11.77 9.38
CA SER A 104 4.98 -13.07 9.28
C SER A 104 5.95 -13.10 8.11
N PHE A 105 5.57 -12.52 6.97
CA PHE A 105 6.48 -12.36 5.85
C PHE A 105 7.70 -11.50 6.24
N LEU A 106 7.45 -10.31 6.81
CA LEU A 106 8.51 -9.36 7.18
C LEU A 106 9.47 -9.86 8.27
N LYS A 107 9.02 -10.73 9.19
CA LYS A 107 9.87 -11.34 10.24
C LYS A 107 11.05 -12.13 9.66
N ASN A 108 10.92 -12.66 8.45
CA ASN A 108 11.98 -13.39 7.77
C ASN A 108 13.02 -12.47 7.10
N HIS A 109 12.87 -11.15 7.23
CA HIS A 109 13.77 -10.16 6.63
C HIS A 109 14.43 -9.27 7.69
N SER A 110 15.64 -8.82 7.41
CA SER A 110 16.28 -7.78 8.20
C SER A 110 15.67 -6.42 7.87
N LEU A 111 14.87 -5.88 8.79
CA LEU A 111 14.17 -4.61 8.60
C LEU A 111 14.98 -3.44 9.15
N LYS A 112 15.00 -2.34 8.39
CA LYS A 112 15.51 -1.04 8.85
C LYS A 112 14.35 -0.08 9.06
N TYR A 113 14.56 0.92 9.91
CA TYR A 113 13.65 2.05 9.97
C TYR A 113 13.64 2.77 8.61
N ILE A 114 12.45 3.06 8.12
CA ILE A 114 12.23 3.84 6.89
C ILE A 114 11.21 4.94 7.14
N PRO A 115 11.31 6.08 6.46
CA PRO A 115 10.29 7.10 6.55
C PRO A 115 8.98 6.60 5.91
N LEU A 116 7.86 6.95 6.54
CA LEU A 116 6.52 6.65 6.04
C LEU A 116 6.35 7.21 4.62
N ILE A 117 6.69 8.49 4.43
CA ILE A 117 6.74 9.14 3.12
C ILE A 117 8.18 9.36 2.69
N SER A 118 8.51 8.90 1.47
CA SER A 118 9.83 9.08 0.88
C SER A 118 10.14 10.56 0.64
N ASN A 119 11.41 10.95 0.75
CA ASN A 119 11.91 12.30 0.43
C ASN A 119 11.24 13.45 1.22
N TYR A 120 10.72 13.17 2.41
CA TYR A 120 10.16 14.19 3.28
C TYR A 120 11.26 14.97 4.00
N ASN A 121 11.16 16.30 3.98
CA ASN A 121 12.15 17.22 4.57
C ASN A 121 11.68 17.89 5.88
N GLY A 122 10.50 17.51 6.40
CA GLY A 122 9.98 18.05 7.66
C GLY A 122 10.46 17.26 8.90
N PRO A 123 10.03 17.68 10.10
CA PRO A 123 10.40 17.01 11.34
C PRO A 123 9.78 15.62 11.44
N MET A 124 10.49 14.71 12.12
CA MET A 124 9.94 13.41 12.52
C MET A 124 8.93 13.60 13.65
N ILE A 125 7.80 12.91 13.58
CA ILE A 125 6.74 12.96 14.60
C ILE A 125 7.00 11.87 15.64
N GLU A 126 7.06 10.62 15.21
CA GLU A 126 7.28 9.46 16.09
C GLU A 126 7.99 8.31 15.37
N ARG A 127 8.38 7.28 16.13
CA ARG A 127 8.84 6.00 15.58
C ARG A 127 7.86 4.90 15.93
N ASN A 128 7.47 4.12 14.91
CA ASN A 128 6.70 2.91 15.06
C ASN A 128 7.63 1.69 14.98
N ASP A 129 7.86 1.05 16.12
CA ASP A 129 8.77 -0.09 16.21
C ASP A 129 8.20 -1.37 15.59
N LYS A 130 6.88 -1.55 15.65
CA LYS A 130 6.17 -2.73 15.12
C LYS A 130 6.46 -2.94 13.63
N TRP A 131 6.40 -1.87 12.84
CA TRP A 131 6.64 -1.91 11.39
C TRP A 131 7.99 -1.30 10.98
N ARG A 132 8.78 -0.83 11.96
CA ARG A 132 10.04 -0.08 11.74
C ARG A 132 9.81 1.10 10.80
N ILE A 133 8.82 1.93 11.11
CA ILE A 133 8.48 3.14 10.36
C ILE A 133 8.87 4.37 11.18
N GLU A 134 9.51 5.34 10.53
CA GLU A 134 9.67 6.69 11.06
C GLU A 134 8.51 7.54 10.53
N VAL A 135 7.62 7.94 11.42
CA VAL A 135 6.38 8.63 11.09
C VAL A 135 6.67 10.11 10.91
N ASN A 136 6.55 10.57 9.68
CA ASN A 136 6.86 11.93 9.26
C ASN A 136 5.64 12.69 8.71
N GLU A 137 4.47 12.05 8.67
CA GLU A 137 3.18 12.63 8.35
C GLU A 137 2.10 11.92 9.17
N GLU A 138 1.11 12.67 9.67
CA GLU A 138 -0.07 12.08 10.30
C GLU A 138 -1.00 11.55 9.22
N ILE A 139 -1.44 10.30 9.37
CA ILE A 139 -2.51 9.74 8.54
C ILE A 139 -3.82 10.02 9.24
N GLN A 140 -4.63 10.91 8.65
CA GLN A 140 -6.02 11.10 9.07
C GLN A 140 -6.91 10.20 8.21
N VAL A 141 -7.70 9.37 8.86
CA VAL A 141 -8.80 8.64 8.22
C VAL A 141 -10.05 9.11 8.90
N GLU A 142 -10.98 9.69 8.16
CA GLU A 142 -12.30 9.98 8.70
C GLU A 142 -13.03 8.64 8.90
N PRO A 143 -13.39 8.25 10.14
CA PRO A 143 -14.22 7.07 10.33
C PRO A 143 -15.59 7.35 9.69
N ARG A 144 -15.98 6.55 8.70
CA ARG A 144 -17.33 6.65 8.12
C ARG A 144 -18.36 6.28 9.19
N GLN A 145 -19.35 7.15 9.36
CA GLN A 145 -20.52 6.95 10.21
C GLN A 145 -21.46 5.89 9.64
#